data_AF-A0A920QAY0-F1
#
_entry.id   AF-A0A920QAY0-F1
#
_cell.length_a   1.000
_cell.length_b   1.000
_cell.length_c   1.000
_cell.angle_alpha   90.00
_cell.angle_beta   90.00
_cell.angle_gamma   90.00
#
_symmetry.space_group_name_H-M   'P 1'
#
loop_
_entity.id
_entity.type
_entity.pdbx_description
1 polymer ?
#
loop_
_entity_poly.entity_id
_entity_poly.type
_entity_poly.pdbx_seq_one_letter_code
_entity_poly.pdbx_strand_id
1 'polypeptide(L)'
;MMGHEALWLPGTDHAAIATENVVLQQIKEQEGIADPRTELGRDEILKRIADYVKNSQGTIRSQVKAMGSSCDWSRERYTMDHQLNRCVNETFMRMYNNGLIYRGPRIVNWDPHLKTNVSDDEVERRSTKSPF
;
A
#
# COMPACT_ATOMS: atom_id res chain seq x y z
N MET A 1 -13.06 13.02 30.95
CA MET A 1 -13.74 13.27 29.65
C MET A 1 -14.34 14.68 29.67
N MET A 2 -14.40 15.40 28.54
CA MET A 2 -14.87 16.80 28.44
C MET A 2 -16.34 16.95 27.99
N GLY A 3 -17.10 15.86 27.89
CA GLY A 3 -18.51 15.91 27.46
C GLY A 3 -18.73 16.01 25.94
N HIS A 4 -17.70 15.83 25.12
CA HIS A 4 -17.80 15.80 23.66
C HIS A 4 -18.00 14.38 23.12
N GLU A 5 -18.70 14.26 21.99
CA GLU A 5 -18.74 13.05 21.18
C GLU A 5 -17.40 12.84 20.47
N ALA A 6 -16.66 11.81 20.87
CA ALA A 6 -15.39 11.46 20.25
C ALA A 6 -15.59 10.32 19.24
N LEU A 7 -15.37 10.59 17.95
CA LEU A 7 -15.34 9.58 16.91
C LEU A 7 -13.89 9.34 16.47
N TRP A 8 -13.36 8.16 16.77
CA TRP A 8 -12.04 7.73 16.33
C TRP A 8 -12.19 6.49 15.45
N LEU A 9 -11.99 6.66 14.14
CA LEU A 9 -12.13 5.59 13.15
C LEU A 9 -10.79 4.87 12.96
N PRO A 10 -10.72 3.56 13.24
CA PRO A 10 -9.53 2.77 12.93
C PRO A 10 -9.53 2.39 11.44
N GLY A 11 -8.33 2.19 10.89
CA GLY A 11 -8.19 1.67 9.54
C GLY A 11 -6.79 1.14 9.27
N THR A 12 -6.67 0.33 8.21
CA THR A 12 -5.40 -0.22 7.74
C THR A 12 -5.19 0.11 6.27
N ASP A 13 -3.92 0.31 5.91
CA ASP A 13 -3.51 0.58 4.54
C ASP A 13 -2.90 -0.66 3.90
N HIS A 14 -3.22 -0.89 2.64
CA HIS A 14 -2.63 -1.94 1.79
C HIS A 14 -1.16 -1.71 1.46
N ALA A 15 -0.68 -0.45 1.49
CA ALA A 15 0.72 -0.07 1.29
C ALA A 15 1.38 -0.76 0.08
N ALA A 16 0.69 -0.76 -1.07
CA ALA A 16 0.97 -1.57 -2.27
C ALA A 16 2.45 -1.91 -2.51
N ILE A 17 3.28 -0.91 -2.80
CA ILE A 17 4.71 -1.11 -3.15
C ILE A 17 5.51 -1.71 -2.00
N ALA A 18 5.29 -1.23 -0.77
CA ALA A 18 6.00 -1.72 0.41
C ALA A 18 5.60 -3.18 0.73
N THR A 19 4.31 -3.47 0.68
CA THR A 19 3.77 -4.82 0.93
C THR A 19 4.25 -5.80 -0.12
N GLU A 20 4.19 -5.43 -1.42
CA GLU A 20 4.67 -6.29 -2.49
C GLU A 20 6.16 -6.61 -2.32
N ASN A 21 7.00 -5.61 -2.01
CA ASN A 21 8.42 -5.82 -1.80
C ASN A 21 8.71 -6.80 -0.65
N VAL A 22 8.03 -6.63 0.50
CA VAL A 22 8.18 -7.54 1.64
C VAL A 22 7.77 -8.98 1.28
N VAL A 23 6.63 -9.15 0.60
CA VAL A 23 6.16 -10.48 0.19
C VAL A 23 7.10 -11.11 -0.82
N LEU A 24 7.55 -10.38 -1.85
CA LEU A 24 8.51 -10.90 -2.82
C LEU A 24 9.81 -11.31 -2.15
N GLN A 25 10.33 -10.53 -1.20
CA GLN A 25 11.54 -10.86 -0.46
C GLN A 25 11.36 -12.12 0.40
N GLN A 26 10.22 -12.26 1.09
CA GLN A 26 9.89 -13.47 1.85
C GLN A 26 9.85 -14.71 0.95
N ILE A 27 9.26 -14.61 -0.24
CA ILE A 27 9.20 -15.72 -1.20
C ILE A 27 10.62 -16.11 -1.65
N LYS A 28 11.46 -15.12 -2.00
CA LYS A 28 12.86 -15.36 -2.39
C LYS A 28 13.62 -16.10 -1.29
N GLU A 29 13.47 -15.67 -0.04
CA GLU A 29 14.19 -16.23 1.11
C GLU A 29 13.69 -17.61 1.51
N GLN A 30 12.37 -17.84 1.49
CA GLN A 30 11.76 -19.08 1.97
C GLN A 30 11.73 -20.18 0.91
N GLU A 31 11.53 -19.83 -0.35
CA GLU A 31 11.36 -20.78 -1.47
C GLU A 31 12.59 -20.84 -2.38
N GLY A 32 13.58 -19.96 -2.19
CA GLY A 32 14.79 -19.94 -3.01
C GLY A 32 14.57 -19.49 -4.46
N ILE A 33 13.41 -18.89 -4.75
CA ILE A 33 13.02 -18.42 -6.08
C ILE A 33 13.74 -17.11 -6.38
N ALA A 34 14.46 -17.01 -7.51
CA ALA A 34 15.25 -15.81 -7.82
C ALA A 34 14.38 -14.65 -8.34
N ASP A 35 13.40 -14.94 -9.19
CA ASP A 35 12.45 -13.95 -9.71
C ASP A 35 10.99 -14.42 -9.55
N PRO A 36 10.38 -14.20 -8.36
CA PRO A 36 9.03 -14.66 -8.10
C PRO A 36 7.98 -14.10 -9.06
N ARG A 37 8.19 -12.90 -9.62
CA ARG A 37 7.27 -12.28 -10.58
C ARG A 37 7.16 -13.08 -11.87
N THR A 38 8.28 -13.59 -12.34
CA THR A 38 8.35 -14.38 -13.58
C THR A 38 7.92 -15.82 -13.34
N GLU A 39 8.32 -16.40 -12.20
CA GLU A 39 8.12 -17.82 -11.92
C GLU A 39 6.71 -18.16 -11.40
N LEU A 40 6.11 -17.33 -10.55
CA LEU A 40 4.77 -17.59 -9.97
C LEU A 40 3.64 -16.91 -10.74
N GLY A 41 3.95 -15.83 -11.45
CA GLY A 41 2.95 -15.02 -12.14
C GLY A 41 2.10 -14.16 -11.21
N ARG A 42 1.26 -13.31 -11.81
CA ARG A 42 0.50 -12.25 -11.12
C ARG A 42 -0.50 -12.80 -10.11
N ASP A 43 -1.31 -13.78 -10.51
CA ASP A 43 -2.45 -14.22 -9.70
C ASP A 43 -1.98 -14.89 -8.40
N GLU A 44 -0.89 -15.66 -8.46
CA GLU A 44 -0.33 -16.30 -7.28
C GLU A 44 0.30 -15.28 -6.33
N ILE A 45 1.03 -14.30 -6.86
CA ILE A 45 1.58 -13.21 -6.05
C ILE A 45 0.46 -12.42 -5.35
N LEU A 46 -0.63 -12.11 -6.06
CA LEU A 46 -1.76 -11.39 -5.47
C LEU A 46 -2.41 -12.16 -4.32
N LYS A 47 -2.52 -13.49 -4.42
CA LYS A 47 -3.00 -14.32 -3.31
C LYS A 47 -2.07 -14.23 -2.10
N ARG A 48 -0.77 -14.39 -2.31
CA ARG A 48 0.23 -14.32 -1.23
C ARG A 48 0.26 -12.95 -0.56
N ILE A 49 0.09 -11.87 -1.33
CA ILE A 49 -0.06 -10.52 -0.79
C ILE A 49 -1.33 -10.41 0.06
N ALA A 50 -2.47 -10.92 -0.43
CA ALA A 50 -3.72 -10.88 0.32
C ALA A 50 -3.62 -11.64 1.66
N ASP A 51 -2.97 -12.81 1.67
CA ASP A 51 -2.74 -13.60 2.88
C ASP A 51 -1.81 -12.89 3.86
N TYR A 52 -0.71 -12.31 3.36
CA TYR A 52 0.20 -11.50 4.17
C TYR A 52 -0.52 -10.31 4.82
N VAL A 53 -1.29 -9.55 4.03
CA VAL A 53 -2.04 -8.39 4.52
C VAL A 53 -3.04 -8.81 5.58
N LYS A 54 -3.79 -9.90 5.38
CA LYS A 54 -4.76 -10.40 6.36
C LYS A 54 -4.11 -10.71 7.70
N ASN A 55 -2.94 -11.36 7.68
CA ASN A 55 -2.18 -11.67 8.90
C ASN A 55 -1.65 -10.39 9.57
N SER A 56 -1.07 -9.48 8.78
CA SER A 56 -0.56 -8.19 9.27
C SER A 56 -1.66 -7.34 9.93
N GLN A 57 -2.83 -7.24 9.30
CA GLN A 57 -4.01 -6.56 9.85
C GLN A 57 -4.43 -7.13 11.20
N GLY A 58 -4.46 -8.47 11.32
CA GLY A 58 -4.78 -9.14 12.58
C GLY A 58 -3.81 -8.78 13.71
N THR A 59 -2.50 -8.73 13.40
CA THR A 59 -1.47 -8.33 14.35
C THR A 59 -1.60 -6.86 14.75
N ILE A 60 -1.74 -5.94 13.79
CA ILE A 60 -1.92 -4.50 14.04
C ILE A 60 -3.14 -4.27 14.93
N ARG A 61 -4.28 -4.88 14.60
CA ARG A 61 -5.51 -4.77 15.38
C ARG A 61 -5.31 -5.24 16.83
N SER A 62 -4.61 -6.37 17.01
CA SER A 62 -4.34 -6.93 18.34
C SER A 62 -3.45 -6.01 19.17
N GLN A 63 -2.41 -5.42 18.56
CA GLN A 63 -1.52 -4.47 19.21
C GLN A 63 -2.27 -3.19 19.63
N VAL A 64 -3.06 -2.61 18.73
CA VAL A 64 -3.82 -1.38 19.01
C VAL A 64 -4.85 -1.59 20.13
N LYS A 65 -5.50 -2.77 20.17
CA LYS A 65 -6.37 -3.16 21.29
C LYS A 65 -5.61 -3.35 22.60
N ALA A 66 -4.45 -3.99 22.56
CA ALA A 66 -3.61 -4.20 23.74
C ALA A 66 -3.12 -2.88 24.37
N MET A 67 -2.92 -1.84 23.56
CA MET A 67 -2.60 -0.49 24.03
C MET A 67 -3.78 0.25 24.70
N GLY A 68 -4.98 -0.34 24.74
CA GLY A 68 -6.16 0.27 25.35
C GLY A 68 -6.84 1.32 24.47
N SER A 69 -6.65 1.25 23.14
CA SER A 69 -7.22 2.21 22.20
C SER A 69 -8.76 2.11 22.14
N SER A 70 -9.43 3.21 22.45
CA SER A 70 -10.90 3.32 22.46
C SER A 70 -11.51 3.70 21.10
N CYS A 71 -10.89 3.28 20.00
CA CYS A 71 -11.40 3.55 18.65
C CYS A 71 -12.67 2.73 18.35
N ASP A 72 -13.48 3.22 17.42
CA ASP A 72 -14.71 2.56 16.97
C ASP A 72 -14.40 1.41 16.01
N TRP A 73 -14.13 0.23 16.57
CA TRP A 73 -13.87 -1.00 15.82
C TRP A 73 -15.05 -1.44 14.92
N SER A 74 -16.28 -0.97 15.16
CA SER A 74 -17.42 -1.31 14.31
C SER A 74 -17.33 -0.64 12.93
N ARG A 75 -16.52 0.40 12.81
CA ARG A 75 -16.30 1.20 11.60
C ARG A 75 -14.89 1.07 11.06
N GLU A 76 -14.17 0.01 11.43
CA GLU A 76 -12.85 -0.26 10.85
C GLU A 76 -12.93 -0.35 9.31
N ARG A 77 -11.91 0.17 8.64
CA ARG A 77 -11.80 0.17 7.18
C ARG A 77 -10.43 -0.27 6.69
N TYR A 78 -10.42 -0.88 5.52
CA TYR A 78 -9.20 -1.22 4.79
C TYR A 78 -9.24 -0.55 3.41
N THR A 79 -8.11 0.02 2.96
CA THR A 79 -8.06 0.84 1.73
C THR A 79 -8.55 0.13 0.48
N MET A 80 -8.45 -1.20 0.40
CA MET A 80 -8.96 -1.99 -0.73
C MET A 80 -10.39 -2.52 -0.53
N ASP A 81 -11.08 -2.12 0.54
CA ASP A 81 -12.50 -2.42 0.71
C ASP A 81 -13.33 -1.84 -0.43
N HIS A 82 -14.38 -2.55 -0.82
CA HIS A 82 -15.25 -2.16 -1.94
C HIS A 82 -15.78 -0.71 -1.83
N GLN A 83 -16.10 -0.26 -0.61
CA GLN A 83 -16.57 1.11 -0.38
C GLN A 83 -15.48 2.17 -0.64
N LEU A 84 -14.26 1.95 -0.14
CA LEU A 84 -13.15 2.88 -0.33
C LEU A 84 -12.63 2.83 -1.77
N ASN A 85 -12.59 1.66 -2.40
CA ASN A 85 -12.25 1.50 -3.80
C ASN A 85 -13.22 2.29 -4.70
N ARG A 86 -14.52 2.23 -4.41
CA ARG A 86 -15.52 3.07 -5.09
C ARG A 86 -15.23 4.57 -4.93
N CYS A 87 -14.89 5.02 -3.72
CA CYS A 87 -14.54 6.43 -3.48
C CYS A 87 -13.33 6.88 -4.31
N VAL A 88 -12.30 6.04 -4.43
CA VAL A 88 -11.11 6.33 -5.24
C VAL A 88 -11.49 6.43 -6.72
N ASN A 89 -12.24 5.46 -7.25
CA ASN A 89 -12.66 5.47 -8.66
C ASN A 89 -13.53 6.68 -9.00
N GLU A 90 -14.47 7.03 -8.11
CA GLU A 90 -15.32 8.19 -8.28
C GLU A 90 -14.51 9.50 -8.27
N THR A 91 -13.57 9.62 -7.33
CA THR A 91 -12.69 10.79 -7.23
C THR A 91 -11.82 10.93 -8.47
N PHE A 92 -11.22 9.83 -8.94
CA PHE A 92 -10.44 9.79 -10.17
C PHE A 92 -11.26 10.26 -11.38
N MET A 93 -12.48 9.70 -11.56
CA MET A 93 -13.36 10.08 -12.66
C MET A 93 -13.78 11.55 -12.59
N ARG A 94 -14.09 12.07 -11.41
CA ARG A 94 -14.42 13.50 -11.22
C ARG A 94 -13.24 14.39 -11.62
N MET A 95 -12.02 14.07 -11.16
CA MET A 95 -10.82 14.84 -11.50
C MET A 95 -10.47 14.75 -12.99
N TYR A 96 -10.63 13.58 -13.60
CA TYR A 96 -10.43 13.38 -15.04
C TYR A 96 -11.44 14.19 -15.86
N ASN A 97 -12.73 14.11 -15.53
CA ASN A 97 -13.79 14.86 -16.23
C ASN A 97 -13.62 16.38 -16.09
N ASN A 98 -13.03 16.85 -15.00
CA ASN A 98 -12.70 18.26 -14.79
C ASN A 98 -11.40 18.71 -15.48
N GLY A 99 -10.71 17.82 -16.22
CA GLY A 99 -9.47 18.13 -16.92
C GLY A 99 -8.23 18.23 -16.01
N LEU A 100 -8.31 17.79 -14.75
CA LEU A 100 -7.20 17.82 -13.79
C LEU A 100 -6.25 16.62 -13.95
N ILE A 101 -6.75 15.50 -14.48
CA ILE A 101 -5.98 14.29 -14.76
C ILE A 101 -5.88 14.12 -16.27
N TYR A 102 -4.68 13.84 -16.76
CA TYR A 102 -4.40 13.54 -18.16
C TYR A 102 -3.32 12.46 -18.27
N ARG A 103 -3.20 11.87 -19.46
CA ARG A 103 -2.13 10.91 -19.80
C ARG A 103 -1.26 11.50 -20.90
N GLY A 104 0.04 11.56 -20.65
CA GLY A 104 1.02 12.03 -21.63
C GLY A 104 2.43 11.57 -21.29
N PRO A 105 3.37 11.65 -22.25
CA PRO A 105 4.77 11.36 -21.99
C PRO A 105 5.40 12.46 -21.13
N ARG A 106 6.15 12.06 -20.10
CA ARG A 106 6.98 12.93 -19.25
C ARG A 106 8.17 12.12 -18.74
N ILE A 107 9.23 12.81 -18.32
CA ILE A 107 10.28 12.18 -17.53
C ILE A 107 9.67 11.78 -16.18
N VAL A 108 9.99 10.57 -15.73
CA VAL A 108 9.50 9.98 -14.48
C VAL A 108 10.67 9.43 -13.68
N ASN A 109 10.51 9.36 -12.36
CA ASN A 109 11.41 8.58 -11.51
C ASN A 109 11.07 7.11 -11.71
N TRP A 110 12.03 6.34 -12.23
CA TRP A 110 11.87 4.90 -12.47
C TRP A 110 12.72 4.11 -11.50
N ASP A 111 12.10 3.18 -10.77
CA ASP A 111 12.81 2.22 -9.93
C ASP A 111 13.11 0.94 -10.75
N PRO A 112 14.38 0.64 -11.06
CA PRO A 112 14.76 -0.54 -11.83
C PRO A 112 14.61 -1.85 -11.05
N HIS A 113 14.63 -1.82 -9.71
CA HIS A 113 14.45 -2.99 -8.87
C HIS A 113 12.97 -3.37 -8.78
N LEU A 114 12.11 -2.40 -8.45
CA LEU A 114 10.67 -2.60 -8.35
C LEU A 114 9.96 -2.61 -9.71
N LYS A 115 10.66 -2.21 -10.78
CA LYS A 115 10.14 -2.12 -12.16
C LYS A 115 8.85 -1.30 -12.23
N THR A 116 8.83 -0.16 -11.54
CA THR A 116 7.67 0.76 -11.50
C THR A 116 8.13 2.21 -11.48
N ASN A 117 7.22 3.11 -11.88
CA ASN A 117 7.39 4.53 -11.65
C ASN A 117 7.06 4.89 -10.18
N VAL A 118 7.76 5.89 -9.64
CA VAL A 118 7.52 6.45 -8.31
C VAL A 118 7.31 7.96 -8.39
N SER A 119 6.53 8.50 -7.46
CA SER A 119 6.31 9.94 -7.31
C SER A 119 7.55 10.65 -6.76
N ASP A 120 7.61 11.98 -6.87
CA ASP A 120 8.74 12.76 -6.33
C ASP A 120 8.83 12.63 -4.79
N ASP A 121 7.69 12.47 -4.11
CA ASP A 121 7.61 12.32 -2.66
C ASP A 121 8.09 10.95 -2.16
N GLU A 122 8.18 9.95 -3.04
CA GLU A 122 8.70 8.62 -2.75
C GLU A 122 10.23 8.53 -2.97
N VAL A 123 10.87 9.61 -3.43
CA VAL A 123 12.31 9.64 -3.73
C VAL A 123 13.10 10.33 -2.62
N GLU A 124 13.95 9.56 -1.94
CA GLU A 124 14.93 10.10 -0.99
C GLU A 124 16.23 10.51 -1.71
N ARG A 125 16.59 11.80 -1.62
CA ARG A 125 17.84 12.31 -2.23
C ARG A 125 18.99 12.25 -1.23
N ARG A 126 20.06 11.54 -1.59
CA ARG A 126 21.30 11.45 -0.79
C ARG A 126 22.49 11.94 -1.61
N SER A 127 23.32 12.79 -0.99
CA SER A 127 24.58 13.23 -1.61
C SER A 127 25.57 12.08 -1.60
N THR A 128 26.06 11.69 -2.78
CA THR A 128 27.11 10.68 -2.93
C THR A 128 28.18 11.19 -3.88
N LYS A 129 29.41 10.72 -3.74
CA LYS A 129 30.43 10.94 -4.77
C LYS A 129 30.08 10.03 -5.94
N SER A 130 29.86 10.66 -7.09
CA SER A 130 29.78 9.94 -8.35
C SER A 130 31.06 9.10 -8.52
N PRO A 131 30.95 7.83 -8.94
CA PRO A 131 32.12 7.03 -9.31
C PRO A 131 32.75 7.50 -10.63
N PHE A 132 32.07 8.41 -11.33
CA PHE A 132 32.57 9.18 -12.49
C PHE A 132 33.11 10.54 -12.04
#